data_AF-A0A2V7VL03-F1
#
_entry.id   AF-A0A2V7VL03-F1
#
_cell.length_a   1.000
_cell.length_b   1.000
_cell.length_c   1.000
_cell.angle_alpha   90.00
_cell.angle_beta   90.00
_cell.angle_gamma   90.00
#
_symmetry.space_group_name_H-M   'P 1'
#
loop_
_entity.id
_entity.type
_entity.pdbx_description
1 polymer ?
#
loop_
_entity_poly.entity_id
_entity_poly.type
_entity_poly.pdbx_seq_one_letter_code
_entity_poly.pdbx_strand_id
1 'polypeptide(L)'
;MRHSLPACAAFASAVVVAAASAVVPAAAQPAGQYRAFWVDTFNTSLADHGDVLAVVDKARAAHANAIFAQVRRRGDSWYLDSLEGPAEIVPPAKPLAPGFDPLADLIAEAHAAGIEAHAYVIAAAIWNRHPTILAPPAWPSHPFNLHGFNQATRTLYTGRDNWLTRTLIPDGTASVSFQGTRIGSDFWIDFGHPDAEAYTVDVLTHLVRSYDVDGLHLDRIRYPEISISGQTPSTGTSIGYNETSVARFNQHYGRPAGVNPTQNDPLWSQWRRDQVTNVVRRVYLNAVAIRPQIKLSAALIAFGGGPTTEASWSSAEAYWRVYQDWRAWTEEGILDVAAPMIYKAEHSSTIRPQWDQWSEWTKNHAYNRSTMMGQGAFVNAIEGTLRQVRRAFTPSSAGHFTSGVIFFSMATPDVAVTANPFSIPPNQSTPARGFFELASGLTTGRSRDGTRLYEDPSANAVPVFADEAFVPDMPWKSIPAAGHLMGFVRDEAGRVVDAGSVSIARVEEDEAPETTRTNIAGVTDGGGFYGGVDLASGHYQVTVTPVGQPAYTTACTTAVTAGRVTSFDVT
;
A
#
# COMPACT_ATOMS: atom_id res chain seq x y z
N MET A 1 13.78 -60.48 8.93
CA MET A 1 12.34 -60.46 8.63
C MET A 1 11.69 -59.37 9.46
N ARG A 2 11.15 -58.37 8.77
CA ARG A 2 10.09 -57.38 9.12
C ARG A 2 10.05 -56.78 10.53
N HIS A 3 10.35 -55.48 10.56
CA HIS A 3 9.91 -54.48 11.53
C HIS A 3 8.38 -54.39 11.62
N SER A 4 7.85 -54.02 12.79
CA SER A 4 6.53 -53.37 12.94
C SER A 4 6.56 -52.44 14.15
N LEU A 5 6.14 -51.19 13.90
CA LEU A 5 6.03 -50.05 14.82
C LEU A 5 4.88 -50.23 15.82
N PRO A 6 4.89 -49.53 16.98
CA PRO A 6 3.73 -49.48 17.88
C PRO A 6 2.71 -48.43 17.40
N ALA A 7 1.44 -48.80 17.54
CA ALA A 7 0.25 -48.04 17.19
C ALA A 7 -0.02 -46.88 18.17
N CYS A 8 -0.50 -45.75 17.64
CA CYS A 8 -1.04 -44.64 18.41
C CYS A 8 -2.57 -44.77 18.49
N ALA A 9 -3.12 -44.67 19.70
CA ALA A 9 -4.52 -44.93 20.02
C ALA A 9 -5.45 -43.76 19.64
N ALA A 10 -6.58 -44.06 18.99
CA ALA A 10 -7.66 -43.12 18.72
C ALA A 10 -8.74 -43.22 19.81
N PHE A 11 -9.09 -42.09 20.43
CA PHE A 11 -10.25 -41.96 21.30
C PHE A 11 -11.49 -41.60 20.48
N ALA A 12 -12.52 -42.43 20.54
CA ALA A 12 -13.84 -42.15 20.00
C ALA A 12 -14.63 -41.25 20.99
N SER A 13 -15.24 -40.18 20.50
CA SER A 13 -16.23 -39.39 21.25
C SER A 13 -17.55 -39.33 20.49
N ALA A 14 -18.63 -39.41 21.26
CA ALA A 14 -20.00 -39.67 20.85
C ALA A 14 -20.62 -38.52 20.04
N VAL A 15 -21.42 -38.90 19.05
CA VAL A 15 -22.27 -38.00 18.26
C VAL A 15 -23.50 -37.63 19.08
N VAL A 16 -23.65 -36.33 19.40
CA VAL A 16 -24.90 -35.74 19.88
C VAL A 16 -25.58 -35.09 18.67
N VAL A 17 -26.75 -35.61 18.30
CA VAL A 17 -27.61 -35.03 17.26
C VAL A 17 -28.33 -33.82 17.86
N ALA A 18 -27.93 -32.61 17.47
CA ALA A 18 -28.64 -31.38 17.78
C ALA A 18 -29.59 -31.04 16.61
N ALA A 19 -30.85 -30.77 16.96
CA ALA A 19 -31.93 -30.47 16.02
C ALA A 19 -31.65 -29.19 15.22
N ALA A 20 -31.85 -29.28 13.90
CA ALA A 20 -31.72 -28.16 12.97
C ALA A 20 -32.73 -27.04 13.31
N SER A 21 -32.21 -25.88 13.67
CA SER A 21 -33.00 -24.64 13.71
C SER A 21 -33.12 -24.09 12.29
N ALA A 22 -34.34 -23.74 11.90
CA ALA A 22 -34.63 -23.15 10.60
C ALA A 22 -33.82 -21.86 10.39
N VAL A 23 -33.00 -21.84 9.34
CA VAL A 23 -32.29 -20.64 8.90
C VAL A 23 -33.31 -19.66 8.33
N VAL A 24 -33.56 -18.58 9.06
CA VAL A 24 -34.19 -17.38 8.49
C VAL A 24 -33.21 -16.84 7.46
N PRO A 25 -33.60 -16.58 6.19
CA PRO A 25 -32.69 -15.97 5.24
C PRO A 25 -32.30 -14.60 5.79
N ALA A 26 -30.99 -14.40 5.99
CA ALA A 26 -30.45 -13.08 6.26
C ALA A 26 -30.91 -12.16 5.13
N ALA A 27 -31.66 -11.11 5.46
CA ALA A 27 -31.91 -10.04 4.53
C ALA A 27 -30.54 -9.59 3.99
N ALA A 28 -30.36 -9.63 2.67
CA ALA A 28 -29.13 -9.18 2.04
C ALA A 28 -28.84 -7.77 2.56
N GLN A 29 -27.77 -7.63 3.36
CA GLN A 29 -27.31 -6.30 3.74
C GLN A 29 -27.05 -5.53 2.44
N PRO A 30 -27.46 -4.26 2.35
CA PRO A 30 -26.99 -3.42 1.26
C PRO A 30 -25.47 -3.52 1.22
N ALA A 31 -24.90 -3.77 0.03
CA ALA A 31 -23.47 -3.96 -0.14
C ALA A 31 -22.73 -2.78 0.50
N GLY A 32 -21.80 -3.08 1.43
CA GLY A 32 -21.02 -2.05 2.11
C GLY A 32 -20.26 -1.17 1.10
N GLN A 33 -19.90 0.04 1.52
CA GLN A 33 -19.23 1.03 0.68
C GLN A 33 -18.16 1.75 1.51
N TYR A 34 -16.89 1.68 1.10
CA TYR A 34 -15.86 2.50 1.72
C TYR A 34 -16.09 3.97 1.41
N ARG A 35 -16.06 4.77 2.48
CA ARG A 35 -16.08 6.22 2.43
C ARG A 35 -14.97 6.70 3.34
N ALA A 36 -13.83 7.01 2.72
CA ALA A 36 -12.59 7.15 3.44
C ALA A 36 -11.91 8.51 3.21
N PHE A 37 -11.06 8.90 4.15
CA PHE A 37 -10.23 10.09 4.02
C PHE A 37 -8.78 9.77 4.41
N TRP A 38 -7.84 10.23 3.59
CA TRP A 38 -6.46 10.36 4.03
C TRP A 38 -6.34 11.56 4.98
N VAL A 39 -5.70 11.31 6.12
CA VAL A 39 -5.35 12.32 7.12
C VAL A 39 -3.83 12.45 7.12
N ASP A 40 -3.32 13.46 6.41
CA ASP A 40 -1.89 13.75 6.36
C ASP A 40 -1.47 14.56 7.60
N THR A 41 -0.46 14.07 8.33
CA THR A 41 0.03 14.70 9.56
C THR A 41 1.02 15.84 9.30
N PHE A 42 1.06 16.33 8.05
CA PHE A 42 1.67 17.60 7.69
C PHE A 42 0.69 18.76 7.83
N ASN A 43 -0.57 18.56 7.44
CA ASN A 43 -1.58 19.63 7.40
C ASN A 43 -2.78 19.35 8.33
N THR A 44 -2.90 18.13 8.87
CA THR A 44 -3.86 17.78 9.92
C THR A 44 -3.14 17.43 11.21
N SER A 45 -3.43 18.14 12.29
CA SER A 45 -2.87 17.82 13.61
C SER A 45 -3.51 16.56 14.17
N LEU A 46 -2.72 15.78 14.90
CA LEU A 46 -3.14 14.68 15.78
C LEU A 46 -2.38 14.79 17.11
N ALA A 47 -2.10 16.02 17.54
CA ALA A 47 -1.10 16.26 18.57
C ALA A 47 -1.61 16.05 20.01
N ASP A 48 -2.93 16.09 20.19
CA ASP A 48 -3.61 15.74 21.42
C ASP A 48 -5.00 15.17 21.12
N HIS A 49 -5.69 14.75 22.18
CA HIS A 49 -7.03 14.17 22.11
C HIS A 49 -8.05 15.09 21.41
N GLY A 50 -7.94 16.41 21.58
CA GLY A 50 -8.83 17.36 20.92
C GLY A 50 -8.67 17.35 19.40
N ASP A 51 -7.42 17.22 18.92
CA ASP A 51 -7.14 17.08 17.49
C ASP A 51 -7.69 15.75 16.93
N VAL A 52 -7.57 14.66 17.69
CA VAL A 52 -8.12 13.34 17.33
C VAL A 52 -9.64 13.40 17.20
N LEU A 53 -10.34 13.94 18.21
CA LEU A 53 -11.80 14.12 18.16
C LEU A 53 -12.22 14.96 16.95
N ALA A 54 -11.49 16.02 16.62
CA ALA A 54 -11.79 16.84 15.44
C ALA A 54 -11.67 16.06 14.12
N VAL A 55 -10.77 15.09 14.02
CA VAL A 55 -10.64 14.20 12.86
C VAL A 55 -11.81 13.20 12.79
N VAL A 56 -12.19 12.60 13.92
CA VAL A 56 -13.34 11.69 14.01
C VAL A 56 -14.66 12.42 13.71
N ASP A 57 -14.85 13.63 14.24
CA ASP A 57 -16.04 14.46 13.99
C ASP A 57 -16.18 14.84 12.51
N LYS A 58 -15.07 15.14 11.83
CA LYS A 58 -15.04 15.36 10.38
C LYS A 58 -15.48 14.11 9.63
N ALA A 59 -14.95 12.94 9.99
CA ALA A 59 -15.35 11.68 9.35
C ALA A 59 -16.86 11.42 9.54
N ARG A 60 -17.40 11.58 10.75
CA ARG A 60 -18.83 11.47 11.04
C ARG A 60 -19.67 12.45 10.23
N ALA A 61 -19.27 13.72 10.16
CA ALA A 61 -20.00 14.75 9.40
C ALA A 61 -20.12 14.44 7.90
N ALA A 62 -19.17 13.67 7.35
CA ALA A 62 -19.19 13.23 5.96
C ALA A 62 -19.83 11.85 5.75
N HIS A 63 -20.41 11.23 6.78
CA HIS A 63 -20.84 9.83 6.79
C HIS A 63 -19.72 8.87 6.32
N ALA A 64 -18.48 9.16 6.70
CA ALA A 64 -17.31 8.33 6.41
C ALA A 64 -17.18 7.19 7.43
N ASN A 65 -16.65 6.06 6.99
CA ASN A 65 -16.51 4.84 7.80
C ASN A 65 -15.08 4.32 7.91
N ALA A 66 -14.09 5.01 7.33
CA ALA A 66 -12.68 4.69 7.51
C ALA A 66 -11.78 5.95 7.47
N ILE A 67 -10.79 5.98 8.35
CA ILE A 67 -9.77 7.03 8.46
C ILE A 67 -8.41 6.42 8.17
N PHE A 68 -7.66 7.01 7.23
CA PHE A 68 -6.32 6.58 6.85
C PHE A 68 -5.31 7.62 7.35
N ALA A 69 -4.86 7.46 8.60
CA ALA A 69 -4.07 8.46 9.31
C ALA A 69 -2.57 8.24 9.16
N GLN A 70 -1.87 9.28 8.72
CA GLN A 70 -0.43 9.22 8.47
C GLN A 70 0.35 9.14 9.78
N VAL A 71 0.78 7.93 10.14
CA VAL A 71 1.43 7.65 11.43
C VAL A 71 2.94 7.47 11.32
N ARG A 72 3.45 7.35 10.09
CA ARG A 72 4.88 7.37 9.74
C ARG A 72 5.12 8.28 8.54
N ARG A 73 5.96 9.32 8.70
CA ARG A 73 6.20 10.30 7.62
C ARG A 73 7.56 10.12 6.97
N ARG A 74 8.63 10.14 7.76
CA ARG A 74 10.02 10.11 7.31
C ARG A 74 10.91 9.46 8.37
N GLY A 75 10.79 8.14 8.54
CA GLY A 75 11.57 7.43 9.56
C GLY A 75 11.27 7.86 11.00
N ASP A 76 10.07 8.42 11.21
CA ASP A 76 9.59 8.99 12.46
C ASP A 76 8.17 8.47 12.77
N SER A 77 7.82 8.44 14.07
CA SER A 77 6.58 7.82 14.56
C SER A 77 5.62 8.81 15.24
N TRP A 78 4.33 8.71 14.88
CA TRP A 78 3.19 9.38 15.54
C TRP A 78 2.50 8.43 16.52
N TYR A 79 3.27 7.58 17.17
CA TYR A 79 2.84 6.52 18.07
C TYR A 79 4.02 6.12 18.96
N LEU A 80 3.78 5.72 20.21
CA LEU A 80 4.84 5.62 21.22
C LEU A 80 5.55 4.27 21.21
N ASP A 81 4.80 3.17 21.07
CA ASP A 81 5.37 1.83 20.88
C ASP A 81 5.88 1.67 19.44
N SER A 82 7.08 2.18 19.17
CA SER A 82 7.70 2.20 17.85
C SER A 82 9.15 1.72 17.88
N LEU A 83 9.59 1.10 16.79
CA LEU A 83 11.02 0.88 16.50
C LEU A 83 11.71 2.16 16.02
N GLU A 84 10.95 3.21 15.68
CA GLU A 84 11.45 4.49 15.23
C GLU A 84 11.25 5.57 16.28
N GLY A 85 12.15 6.55 16.29
CA GLY A 85 12.08 7.70 17.16
C GLY A 85 10.85 8.56 16.89
N PRO A 86 10.47 9.39 17.87
CA PRO A 86 9.28 10.21 17.76
C PRO A 86 9.41 11.21 16.62
N ALA A 87 8.26 11.53 16.10
CA ALA A 87 7.92 12.74 15.39
C ALA A 87 8.87 13.95 15.48
N GLU A 88 9.51 14.32 14.37
CA GLU A 88 10.11 15.66 14.27
C GLU A 88 9.05 16.72 13.98
N ILE A 89 8.69 17.46 15.02
CA ILE A 89 7.71 18.53 14.95
C ILE A 89 8.45 19.85 14.91
N VAL A 90 8.18 20.61 13.87
CA VAL A 90 8.88 21.84 13.57
C VAL A 90 7.84 22.96 13.59
N PRO A 91 8.03 24.01 14.41
CA PRO A 91 7.14 25.15 14.42
C PRO A 91 6.88 25.67 12.99
N PRO A 92 5.63 26.02 12.63
CA PRO A 92 4.48 26.27 13.53
C PRO A 92 3.63 25.04 13.88
N ALA A 93 4.06 23.81 13.52
CA ALA A 93 3.30 22.62 13.87
C ALA A 93 3.20 22.45 15.40
N LYS A 94 2.01 22.03 15.86
CA LYS A 94 1.72 21.81 17.28
C LYS A 94 2.50 20.59 17.79
N PRO A 95 3.25 20.69 18.91
CA PRO A 95 3.96 19.56 19.48
C PRO A 95 2.98 18.52 20.03
N LEU A 96 3.35 17.24 19.96
CA LEU A 96 2.60 16.17 20.62
C LEU A 96 2.52 16.45 22.12
N ALA A 97 1.34 16.27 22.72
CA ALA A 97 1.18 16.37 24.15
C ALA A 97 2.10 15.34 24.87
N PRO A 98 2.73 15.70 26.00
CA PRO A 98 3.65 14.80 26.69
C PRO A 98 3.01 13.46 27.04
N GLY A 99 3.63 12.36 26.61
CA GLY A 99 3.13 10.99 26.85
C GLY A 99 1.85 10.64 26.11
N PHE A 100 1.38 11.48 25.20
CA PHE A 100 0.23 11.20 24.35
C PHE A 100 0.63 10.28 23.19
N ASP A 101 -0.19 9.27 22.93
CA ASP A 101 -0.06 8.38 21.79
C ASP A 101 -1.18 8.66 20.77
N PRO A 102 -0.89 9.41 19.69
CA PRO A 102 -1.90 9.79 18.70
C PRO A 102 -2.60 8.61 18.03
N LEU A 103 -1.88 7.53 17.75
CA LEU A 103 -2.45 6.39 17.06
C LEU A 103 -3.36 5.60 18.00
N ALA A 104 -2.94 5.35 19.24
CA ALA A 104 -3.77 4.64 20.20
C ALA A 104 -5.08 5.40 20.49
N ASP A 105 -5.01 6.72 20.66
CA ASP A 105 -6.18 7.57 20.90
C ASP A 105 -7.11 7.60 19.67
N LEU A 106 -6.54 7.74 18.46
CA LEU A 106 -7.31 7.69 17.22
C LEU A 106 -8.05 6.36 17.04
N ILE A 107 -7.39 5.23 17.30
CA ILE A 107 -8.02 3.90 17.22
C ILE A 107 -9.21 3.85 18.17
N ALA A 108 -9.02 4.23 19.44
CA ALA A 108 -10.07 4.18 20.45
C ALA A 108 -11.30 5.03 20.06
N GLU A 109 -11.08 6.28 19.64
CA GLU A 109 -12.17 7.21 19.28
C GLU A 109 -12.84 6.84 17.95
N ALA A 110 -12.08 6.37 16.96
CA ALA A 110 -12.64 5.90 15.69
C ALA A 110 -13.48 4.63 15.90
N HIS A 111 -12.99 3.65 16.66
CA HIS A 111 -13.74 2.42 16.97
C HIS A 111 -15.01 2.71 17.78
N ALA A 112 -14.95 3.60 18.77
CA ALA A 112 -16.13 4.07 19.50
C ALA A 112 -17.16 4.76 18.58
N ALA A 113 -16.72 5.26 17.43
CA ALA A 113 -17.55 5.83 16.38
C ALA A 113 -18.01 4.86 15.29
N GLY A 114 -17.60 3.59 15.34
CA GLY A 114 -17.87 2.63 14.26
C GLY A 114 -17.10 2.95 12.97
N ILE A 115 -15.95 3.60 13.09
CA ILE A 115 -15.07 4.01 11.99
C ILE A 115 -13.77 3.20 12.07
N GLU A 116 -13.33 2.67 10.95
CA GLU A 116 -12.04 1.97 10.90
C GLU A 116 -10.86 2.94 10.96
N ALA A 117 -9.82 2.57 11.71
CA ALA A 117 -8.55 3.26 11.81
C ALA A 117 -7.46 2.49 11.05
N HIS A 118 -7.01 3.07 9.93
CA HIS A 118 -5.94 2.53 9.09
C HIS A 118 -4.66 3.32 9.29
N ALA A 119 -3.57 2.63 9.62
CA ALA A 119 -2.25 3.23 9.75
C ALA A 119 -1.66 3.52 8.36
N TYR A 120 -1.69 4.79 7.94
CA TYR A 120 -1.04 5.25 6.72
C TYR A 120 0.44 5.51 6.99
N VAL A 121 1.30 4.78 6.26
CA VAL A 121 2.75 4.86 6.37
C VAL A 121 3.38 5.28 5.05
N ILE A 122 4.34 6.20 5.12
CA ILE A 122 5.29 6.43 4.01
C ILE A 122 6.35 5.34 4.12
N ALA A 123 6.49 4.47 3.12
CA ALA A 123 7.37 3.30 3.21
C ALA A 123 8.86 3.62 3.01
N ALA A 124 9.20 4.36 1.95
CA ALA A 124 10.60 4.50 1.50
C ALA A 124 11.29 5.82 1.85
N ALA A 125 10.56 6.93 1.98
CA ALA A 125 11.19 8.21 2.31
C ALA A 125 11.50 8.28 3.81
N ILE A 126 12.73 8.64 4.18
CA ILE A 126 13.20 8.61 5.58
C ILE A 126 13.74 9.93 6.08
N TRP A 127 14.09 10.90 5.23
CA TRP A 127 14.58 12.20 5.72
C TRP A 127 14.42 13.29 4.66
N ASN A 128 14.36 14.56 5.03
CA ASN A 128 14.19 15.64 4.03
C ASN A 128 15.08 16.87 4.20
N ARG A 129 15.92 16.95 5.23
CA ARG A 129 16.77 18.12 5.47
C ARG A 129 18.19 17.92 4.96
N HIS A 130 18.80 18.99 4.47
CA HIS A 130 20.18 18.95 4.00
C HIS A 130 21.14 18.66 5.17
N PRO A 131 21.85 17.53 5.21
CA PRO A 131 22.51 17.05 6.42
C PRO A 131 23.78 17.81 6.82
N THR A 132 24.31 18.67 5.95
CA THR A 132 25.49 19.51 6.23
C THR A 132 25.19 20.99 6.43
N ILE A 133 23.96 21.42 6.12
CA ILE A 133 23.49 22.83 6.23
C ILE A 133 22.47 22.94 7.35
N LEU A 134 21.55 21.98 7.40
CA LEU A 134 20.60 21.78 8.46
C LEU A 134 21.06 20.61 9.34
N ALA A 135 20.50 20.50 10.54
CA ALA A 135 20.80 19.38 11.43
C ALA A 135 20.26 18.05 10.84
N PRO A 136 20.96 16.92 11.04
CA PRO A 136 20.40 15.57 10.84
C PRO A 136 19.20 15.29 11.75
N PRO A 137 18.54 14.12 11.59
CA PRO A 137 17.54 13.68 12.54
C PRO A 137 18.07 13.73 13.97
N ALA A 138 17.25 14.25 14.89
CA ALA A 138 17.61 14.40 16.30
C ALA A 138 17.75 13.06 17.02
N TRP A 139 16.98 12.05 16.60
CA TRP A 139 17.04 10.71 17.17
C TRP A 139 18.30 9.97 16.67
N PRO A 140 19.23 9.56 17.54
CA PRO A 140 20.52 9.01 17.11
C PRO A 140 20.40 7.73 16.27
N SER A 141 19.44 6.87 16.57
CA SER A 141 19.21 5.60 15.89
C SER A 141 18.33 5.72 14.64
N HIS A 142 18.03 6.94 14.20
CA HIS A 142 17.27 7.16 12.98
C HIS A 142 17.97 6.51 11.77
N PRO A 143 17.25 5.83 10.85
CA PRO A 143 17.87 5.08 9.74
C PRO A 143 18.78 5.95 8.87
N PHE A 144 18.44 7.23 8.68
CA PHE A 144 19.31 8.18 7.97
C PHE A 144 20.65 8.47 8.69
N ASN A 145 20.67 8.48 10.02
CA ASN A 145 21.91 8.67 10.80
C ASN A 145 22.78 7.42 10.78
N LEU A 146 22.16 6.24 10.79
CA LEU A 146 22.88 4.96 10.83
C LEU A 146 23.36 4.51 9.44
N HIS A 147 22.59 4.82 8.39
CA HIS A 147 22.77 4.22 7.06
C HIS A 147 22.60 5.21 5.89
N GLY A 148 22.43 6.49 6.17
CA GLY A 148 22.35 7.55 5.15
C GLY A 148 23.60 8.42 5.12
N PHE A 149 23.86 9.12 6.23
CA PHE A 149 24.94 10.09 6.32
C PHE A 149 25.68 10.01 7.66
N ASN A 150 27.00 9.84 7.59
CA ASN A 150 27.88 9.79 8.74
C ASN A 150 28.28 11.21 9.16
N GLN A 151 27.79 11.63 10.33
CA GLN A 151 28.04 12.96 10.89
C GLN A 151 29.51 13.19 11.28
N ALA A 152 30.23 12.14 11.70
CA ALA A 152 31.61 12.25 12.14
C ALA A 152 32.56 12.51 10.96
N THR A 153 32.34 11.83 9.84
CA THR A 153 33.17 11.98 8.62
C THR A 153 32.62 13.04 7.67
N ARG A 154 31.37 13.48 7.88
CA ARG A 154 30.60 14.37 6.99
C ARG A 154 30.44 13.81 5.57
N THR A 155 30.29 12.50 5.45
CA THR A 155 30.13 11.80 4.17
C THR A 155 28.91 10.88 4.20
N LEU A 156 28.39 10.51 3.02
CA LEU A 156 27.47 9.38 2.90
C LEU A 156 28.19 8.10 3.34
N TYR A 157 27.41 7.12 3.85
CA TYR A 157 27.90 5.74 3.95
C TYR A 157 28.13 5.16 2.54
N THR A 158 28.84 4.05 2.44
CA THR A 158 29.11 3.36 1.16
C THR A 158 28.85 1.85 1.29
N GLY A 159 28.72 1.16 0.15
CA GLY A 159 28.47 -0.28 0.13
C GLY A 159 27.23 -0.68 0.95
N ARG A 160 27.35 -1.75 1.74
CA ARG A 160 26.25 -2.34 2.52
C ARG A 160 25.77 -1.47 3.68
N ASP A 161 26.57 -0.51 4.13
CA ASP A 161 26.14 0.41 5.18
C ASP A 161 25.27 1.55 4.64
N ASN A 162 25.23 1.76 3.31
CA ASN A 162 24.40 2.79 2.69
C ASN A 162 23.08 2.23 2.19
N TRP A 163 22.00 2.61 2.86
CA TRP A 163 20.65 2.16 2.52
C TRP A 163 19.95 3.06 1.53
N LEU A 164 20.54 4.22 1.18
CA LEU A 164 19.89 5.17 0.31
C LEU A 164 19.85 4.69 -1.14
N THR A 165 18.72 4.93 -1.80
CA THR A 165 18.68 4.86 -3.25
C THR A 165 19.42 6.06 -3.85
N ARG A 166 19.79 5.93 -5.12
CA ARG A 166 20.45 7.01 -5.85
C ARG A 166 20.09 7.02 -7.32
N THR A 167 20.34 8.18 -7.92
CA THR A 167 20.39 8.37 -9.36
C THR A 167 21.82 8.38 -9.89
N LEU A 168 21.96 8.23 -11.21
CA LEU A 168 23.19 8.46 -11.95
C LEU A 168 23.23 9.83 -12.64
N ILE A 169 22.17 10.65 -12.54
CA ILE A 169 22.19 12.00 -13.12
C ILE A 169 22.88 13.01 -12.20
N PRO A 170 23.43 14.12 -12.74
CA PRO A 170 24.06 15.16 -11.93
C PRO A 170 23.10 15.87 -10.98
N ASP A 171 23.63 16.30 -9.83
CA ASP A 171 22.95 17.22 -8.92
C ASP A 171 22.50 18.51 -9.62
N GLY A 172 21.44 19.12 -9.12
CA GLY A 172 20.81 20.32 -9.69
C GLY A 172 19.85 20.02 -10.83
N THR A 173 19.81 18.78 -11.34
CA THR A 173 18.87 18.36 -12.40
C THR A 173 17.65 17.68 -11.78
N ALA A 174 16.44 18.00 -12.26
CA ALA A 174 15.20 17.30 -11.86
C ALA A 174 14.99 17.16 -10.33
N SER A 175 15.33 18.21 -9.58
CA SER A 175 15.29 18.23 -8.11
C SER A 175 16.15 17.14 -7.45
N VAL A 176 17.21 16.71 -8.13
CA VAL A 176 18.25 15.85 -7.57
C VAL A 176 19.29 16.70 -6.87
N SER A 177 19.70 16.28 -5.69
CA SER A 177 20.77 16.93 -4.94
C SER A 177 21.51 15.91 -4.08
N PHE A 178 22.61 16.36 -3.47
CA PHE A 178 23.38 15.59 -2.51
C PHE A 178 23.92 14.28 -3.09
N GLN A 179 24.75 14.40 -4.13
CA GLN A 179 25.44 13.29 -4.79
C GLN A 179 24.45 12.25 -5.36
N GLY A 180 23.32 12.71 -5.90
CA GLY A 180 22.31 11.84 -6.47
C GLY A 180 21.45 11.08 -5.47
N THR A 181 21.54 11.34 -4.16
CA THR A 181 20.82 10.57 -3.12
C THR A 181 19.59 11.28 -2.54
N ARG A 182 19.46 12.59 -2.76
CA ARG A 182 18.26 13.35 -2.40
C ARG A 182 17.44 13.63 -3.64
N ILE A 183 16.25 13.04 -3.71
CA ILE A 183 15.35 13.12 -4.85
C ILE A 183 14.09 13.90 -4.44
N GLY A 184 13.82 14.99 -5.15
CA GLY A 184 12.81 15.95 -4.75
C GLY A 184 13.25 16.63 -3.46
N SER A 185 12.48 16.44 -2.39
CA SER A 185 12.83 16.96 -1.06
C SER A 185 13.42 15.90 -0.13
N ASP A 186 13.39 14.62 -0.51
CA ASP A 186 13.56 13.53 0.44
C ASP A 186 14.75 12.62 0.09
N PHE A 187 15.29 11.97 1.12
CA PHE A 187 16.17 10.82 1.05
C PHE A 187 15.33 9.56 1.19
N TRP A 188 15.59 8.57 0.33
CA TRP A 188 14.79 7.36 0.23
C TRP A 188 15.68 6.14 0.45
N ILE A 189 15.18 5.16 1.19
CA ILE A 189 15.80 3.84 1.21
C ILE A 189 15.60 3.12 -0.11
N ASP A 190 16.49 2.18 -0.45
CA ASP A 190 16.39 1.33 -1.62
C ASP A 190 15.88 -0.06 -1.23
N PHE A 191 14.73 -0.47 -1.77
CA PHE A 191 14.18 -1.81 -1.52
C PHE A 191 15.01 -2.95 -2.13
N GLY A 192 15.95 -2.63 -3.03
CA GLY A 192 16.96 -3.59 -3.47
C GLY A 192 18.12 -3.77 -2.49
N HIS A 193 18.15 -3.03 -1.39
CA HIS A 193 19.09 -3.26 -0.29
C HIS A 193 18.47 -4.19 0.76
N PRO A 194 19.00 -5.41 0.98
CA PRO A 194 18.35 -6.41 1.83
C PRO A 194 18.14 -5.94 3.27
N ASP A 195 19.13 -5.25 3.86
CA ASP A 195 19.01 -4.79 5.25
C ASP A 195 18.02 -3.62 5.40
N ALA A 196 17.84 -2.81 4.35
CA ALA A 196 16.90 -1.68 4.37
C ALA A 196 15.47 -2.16 4.13
N GLU A 197 15.31 -3.16 3.27
CA GLU A 197 14.06 -3.90 3.07
C GLU A 197 13.62 -4.56 4.39
N ALA A 198 14.49 -5.34 5.02
CA ALA A 198 14.20 -6.02 6.29
C ALA A 198 13.82 -5.02 7.39
N TYR A 199 14.58 -3.94 7.54
CA TYR A 199 14.24 -2.84 8.45
C TYR A 199 12.82 -2.30 8.21
N THR A 200 12.44 -2.08 6.95
CA THR A 200 11.11 -1.58 6.61
C THR A 200 10.03 -2.57 7.01
N VAL A 201 10.20 -3.85 6.69
CA VAL A 201 9.26 -4.90 7.10
C VAL A 201 9.14 -4.97 8.62
N ASP A 202 10.25 -4.88 9.36
CA ASP A 202 10.26 -4.95 10.81
C ASP A 202 9.49 -3.78 11.43
N VAL A 203 9.72 -2.55 10.97
CA VAL A 203 8.97 -1.36 11.42
C VAL A 203 7.47 -1.53 11.18
N LEU A 204 7.08 -1.97 9.98
CA LEU A 204 5.67 -2.10 9.62
C LEU A 204 4.98 -3.25 10.34
N THR A 205 5.66 -4.38 10.54
CA THR A 205 5.11 -5.53 11.26
C THR A 205 5.09 -5.33 12.78
N HIS A 206 6.02 -4.55 13.33
CA HIS A 206 5.95 -4.07 14.72
C HIS A 206 4.70 -3.23 14.94
N LEU A 207 4.44 -2.25 14.07
CA LEU A 207 3.23 -1.42 14.12
C LEU A 207 1.94 -2.27 14.12
N VAL A 208 1.86 -3.25 13.21
CA VAL A 208 0.72 -4.19 13.15
C VAL A 208 0.60 -5.03 14.41
N ARG A 209 1.70 -5.43 15.04
CA ARG A 209 1.68 -6.21 16.28
C ARG A 209 1.23 -5.36 17.47
N SER A 210 1.69 -4.12 17.55
CA SER A 210 1.52 -3.26 18.72
C SER A 210 0.17 -2.55 18.79
N TYR A 211 -0.49 -2.27 17.66
CA TYR A 211 -1.73 -1.48 17.63
C TYR A 211 -2.89 -2.25 17.01
N ASP A 212 -4.09 -2.01 17.54
CA ASP A 212 -5.35 -2.59 17.06
C ASP A 212 -5.90 -1.84 15.84
N VAL A 213 -5.07 -1.68 14.81
CA VAL A 213 -5.46 -1.05 13.54
C VAL A 213 -6.27 -2.01 12.68
N ASP A 214 -7.27 -1.48 11.97
CA ASP A 214 -8.08 -2.23 11.01
C ASP A 214 -7.30 -2.52 9.71
N GLY A 215 -6.32 -1.67 9.40
CA GLY A 215 -5.47 -1.84 8.24
C GLY A 215 -4.14 -1.11 8.29
N LEU A 216 -3.22 -1.61 7.46
CA LEU A 216 -1.94 -0.99 7.16
C LEU A 216 -2.04 -0.43 5.73
N HIS A 217 -1.81 0.88 5.58
CA HIS A 217 -1.92 1.57 4.31
C HIS A 217 -0.57 2.10 3.84
N LEU A 218 -0.05 1.53 2.74
CA LEU A 218 1.26 1.82 2.20
C LEU A 218 1.22 2.97 1.18
N ASP A 219 1.94 4.05 1.42
CA ASP A 219 2.25 5.05 0.40
C ASP A 219 3.76 5.07 0.16
N ARG A 220 4.14 5.59 -1.01
CA ARG A 220 5.54 5.66 -1.45
C ARG A 220 6.23 4.30 -1.37
N ILE A 221 5.47 3.21 -1.52
CA ILE A 221 5.95 1.85 -1.74
C ILE A 221 6.33 1.68 -3.21
N ARG A 222 7.42 2.34 -3.60
CA ARG A 222 7.91 2.51 -4.97
C ARG A 222 9.27 3.22 -4.97
N TYR A 223 9.92 3.33 -6.13
CA TYR A 223 11.03 4.25 -6.31
C TYR A 223 10.55 5.71 -6.46
N PRO A 224 11.38 6.70 -6.08
CA PRO A 224 11.01 8.10 -6.23
C PRO A 224 10.91 8.50 -7.69
N GLU A 225 9.98 9.42 -7.95
CA GLU A 225 9.84 10.00 -9.29
C GLU A 225 10.96 11.02 -9.53
N ILE A 226 11.59 10.93 -10.69
CA ILE A 226 12.49 11.97 -11.20
C ILE A 226 11.86 12.51 -12.48
N SER A 227 11.71 13.83 -12.57
CA SER A 227 11.08 14.50 -13.73
C SER A 227 12.12 15.14 -14.64
N ILE A 228 12.51 14.41 -15.69
CA ILE A 228 13.43 14.87 -16.73
C ILE A 228 12.71 14.82 -18.07
N SER A 229 12.92 15.85 -18.90
CA SER A 229 12.40 15.87 -20.27
C SER A 229 12.95 14.71 -21.11
N GLY A 230 12.10 14.10 -21.93
CA GLY A 230 12.49 13.02 -22.85
C GLY A 230 12.56 11.61 -22.24
N GLN A 231 12.20 11.44 -20.96
CA GLN A 231 12.01 10.10 -20.40
C GLN A 231 10.75 9.45 -20.98
N THR A 232 10.91 8.22 -21.45
CA THR A 232 9.86 7.38 -22.01
C THR A 232 10.08 5.95 -21.51
N PRO A 233 9.10 5.04 -21.69
CA PRO A 233 9.33 3.62 -21.44
C PRO A 233 10.58 3.05 -22.13
N SER A 234 10.94 3.55 -23.32
CA SER A 234 12.08 3.07 -24.11
C SER A 234 13.44 3.67 -23.69
N THR A 235 13.46 4.85 -23.07
CA THR A 235 14.68 5.47 -22.55
C THR A 235 14.92 5.17 -21.07
N GLY A 236 13.87 4.78 -20.34
CA GLY A 236 13.92 4.36 -18.95
C GLY A 236 14.12 5.53 -17.97
N THR A 237 14.46 5.21 -16.73
CA THR A 237 14.74 6.22 -15.69
C THR A 237 15.97 5.90 -14.85
N SER A 238 16.68 6.97 -14.48
CA SER A 238 17.90 6.95 -13.68
C SER A 238 17.60 6.91 -12.19
N ILE A 239 17.00 5.83 -11.68
CA ILE A 239 16.71 5.66 -10.24
C ILE A 239 16.90 4.20 -9.81
N GLY A 240 17.20 3.98 -8.52
CA GLY A 240 17.37 2.65 -7.95
C GLY A 240 18.80 2.13 -7.95
N TYR A 241 19.79 3.00 -8.18
CA TYR A 241 21.19 2.61 -8.37
C TYR A 241 21.97 2.48 -7.06
N ASN A 242 21.33 2.03 -5.98
CA ASN A 242 22.06 1.66 -4.76
C ASN A 242 23.13 0.59 -5.07
N GLU A 243 24.34 0.77 -4.54
CA GLU A 243 25.51 -0.06 -4.88
C GLU A 243 25.28 -1.54 -4.56
N THR A 244 24.66 -1.84 -3.42
CA THR A 244 24.30 -3.21 -3.01
C THR A 244 23.25 -3.82 -3.94
N SER A 245 22.21 -3.07 -4.30
CA SER A 245 21.18 -3.53 -5.24
C SER A 245 21.75 -3.85 -6.63
N VAL A 246 22.63 -2.98 -7.15
CA VAL A 246 23.32 -3.20 -8.44
C VAL A 246 24.24 -4.43 -8.38
N ALA A 247 24.96 -4.62 -7.28
CA ALA A 247 25.80 -5.80 -7.10
C ALA A 247 24.98 -7.10 -7.12
N ARG A 248 23.84 -7.13 -6.40
CA ARG A 248 22.91 -8.27 -6.39
C ARG A 248 22.34 -8.54 -7.78
N PHE A 249 21.90 -7.50 -8.49
CA PHE A 249 21.42 -7.62 -9.87
C PHE A 249 22.49 -8.21 -10.79
N ASN A 250 23.72 -7.69 -10.72
CA ASN A 250 24.81 -8.18 -11.56
C ASN A 250 25.13 -9.64 -11.26
N GLN A 251 25.14 -10.04 -9.98
CA GLN A 251 25.34 -11.43 -9.59
C GLN A 251 24.22 -12.33 -10.13
N HIS A 252 22.95 -11.93 -9.96
CA HIS A 252 21.80 -12.71 -10.40
C HIS A 252 21.80 -12.97 -11.92
N TYR A 253 22.15 -11.96 -12.72
CA TYR A 253 22.19 -12.06 -14.19
C TYR A 253 23.58 -12.37 -14.77
N GLY A 254 24.57 -12.74 -13.96
CA GLY A 254 25.92 -13.09 -14.43
C GLY A 254 26.67 -11.96 -15.14
N ARG A 255 26.43 -10.71 -14.73
CA ARG A 255 27.05 -9.50 -15.29
C ARG A 255 28.33 -9.11 -14.56
N PRO A 256 29.25 -8.35 -15.19
CA PRO A 256 30.45 -7.88 -14.53
C PRO A 256 30.16 -7.04 -13.29
N ALA A 257 30.88 -7.29 -12.20
CA ALA A 257 30.77 -6.54 -10.96
C ALA A 257 31.12 -5.05 -11.17
N GLY A 258 30.47 -4.16 -10.42
CA GLY A 258 30.71 -2.71 -10.46
C GLY A 258 30.18 -2.00 -11.72
N VAL A 259 29.53 -2.71 -12.65
CA VAL A 259 28.93 -2.10 -13.83
C VAL A 259 27.47 -1.75 -13.56
N ASN A 260 27.11 -0.48 -13.76
CA ASN A 260 25.72 -0.05 -13.68
C ASN A 260 24.94 -0.52 -14.94
N PRO A 261 23.74 -1.10 -14.79
CA PRO A 261 22.85 -1.35 -15.92
C PRO A 261 22.41 -0.03 -16.57
N THR A 262 22.14 -0.07 -17.88
CA THR A 262 21.57 1.10 -18.57
C THR A 262 20.16 1.38 -18.05
N GLN A 263 19.71 2.64 -18.16
CA GLN A 263 18.43 3.08 -17.58
C GLN A 263 17.21 2.34 -18.16
N ASN A 264 17.30 1.96 -19.43
CA ASN A 264 16.29 1.22 -20.19
C ASN A 264 16.53 -0.29 -20.25
N ASP A 265 17.46 -0.82 -19.46
CA ASP A 265 17.69 -2.25 -19.41
C ASP A 265 16.41 -2.96 -18.92
N PRO A 266 15.84 -3.89 -19.71
CA PRO A 266 14.58 -4.54 -19.35
C PRO A 266 14.72 -5.42 -18.10
N LEU A 267 15.87 -6.07 -17.91
CA LEU A 267 16.13 -6.91 -16.73
C LEU A 267 16.29 -6.04 -15.49
N TRP A 268 16.95 -4.89 -15.59
CA TRP A 268 17.06 -3.95 -14.46
C TRP A 268 15.72 -3.32 -14.07
N SER A 269 14.89 -3.03 -15.08
CA SER A 269 13.53 -2.53 -14.85
C SER A 269 12.65 -3.57 -14.16
N GLN A 270 12.76 -4.85 -14.56
CA GLN A 270 12.06 -5.94 -13.89
C GLN A 270 12.60 -6.16 -12.47
N TRP A 271 13.92 -6.22 -12.30
CA TRP A 271 14.56 -6.34 -10.99
C TRP A 271 14.03 -5.33 -9.98
N ARG A 272 13.96 -4.04 -10.37
CA ARG A 272 13.42 -2.97 -9.50
C ARG A 272 11.95 -3.18 -9.14
N ARG A 273 11.11 -3.64 -10.07
CA ARG A 273 9.71 -4.01 -9.76
C ARG A 273 9.68 -5.17 -8.77
N ASP A 274 10.47 -6.20 -8.99
CA ASP A 274 10.51 -7.38 -8.13
C ASP A 274 10.91 -7.01 -6.70
N GLN A 275 11.86 -6.08 -6.51
CA GLN A 275 12.24 -5.63 -5.17
C GLN A 275 11.05 -4.98 -4.44
N VAL A 276 10.31 -4.09 -5.10
CA VAL A 276 9.12 -3.44 -4.50
C VAL A 276 8.03 -4.48 -4.20
N THR A 277 7.74 -5.36 -5.17
CA THR A 277 6.74 -6.43 -5.04
C THR A 277 7.08 -7.38 -3.89
N ASN A 278 8.35 -7.74 -3.71
CA ASN A 278 8.79 -8.60 -2.62
C ASN A 278 8.54 -7.98 -1.25
N VAL A 279 8.78 -6.67 -1.08
CA VAL A 279 8.45 -5.96 0.16
C VAL A 279 6.95 -6.02 0.43
N VAL A 280 6.11 -5.75 -0.59
CA VAL A 280 4.64 -5.82 -0.44
C VAL A 280 4.20 -7.22 -0.02
N ARG A 281 4.72 -8.27 -0.67
CA ARG A 281 4.41 -9.67 -0.34
C ARG A 281 4.84 -10.04 1.08
N ARG A 282 6.04 -9.63 1.49
CA ARG A 282 6.58 -9.93 2.81
C ARG A 282 5.81 -9.21 3.90
N VAL A 283 5.47 -7.93 3.70
CA VAL A 283 4.59 -7.18 4.61
C VAL A 283 3.22 -7.85 4.70
N TYR A 284 2.61 -8.22 3.58
CA TYR A 284 1.30 -8.88 3.55
C TYR A 284 1.29 -10.17 4.39
N LEU A 285 2.20 -11.09 4.09
CA LEU A 285 2.25 -12.41 4.75
C LEU A 285 2.54 -12.27 6.24
N ASN A 286 3.45 -11.39 6.64
CA ASN A 286 3.74 -11.17 8.06
C ASN A 286 2.57 -10.46 8.78
N ALA A 287 1.93 -9.47 8.16
CA ALA A 287 0.79 -8.78 8.75
C ALA A 287 -0.39 -9.73 8.97
N VAL A 288 -0.73 -10.56 7.97
CA VAL A 288 -1.80 -11.57 8.09
C VAL A 288 -1.44 -12.67 9.10
N ALA A 289 -0.16 -13.05 9.20
CA ALA A 289 0.29 -14.00 10.23
C ALA A 289 0.08 -13.46 11.65
N ILE A 290 0.27 -12.15 11.86
CA ILE A 290 0.06 -11.48 13.15
C ILE A 290 -1.44 -11.25 13.43
N ARG A 291 -2.16 -10.70 12.45
CA ARG A 291 -3.58 -10.35 12.52
C ARG A 291 -4.29 -10.80 11.25
N PRO A 292 -4.93 -11.99 11.21
CA PRO A 292 -5.52 -12.53 9.98
C PRO A 292 -6.54 -11.64 9.28
N GLN A 293 -7.25 -10.79 10.04
CA GLN A 293 -8.28 -9.87 9.51
C GLN A 293 -7.70 -8.50 9.08
N ILE A 294 -6.41 -8.22 9.30
CA ILE A 294 -5.84 -6.92 8.92
C ILE A 294 -5.91 -6.72 7.41
N LYS A 295 -6.23 -5.49 7.00
CA LYS A 295 -6.32 -5.10 5.59
C LYS A 295 -5.04 -4.41 5.16
N LEU A 296 -4.35 -4.96 4.16
CA LEU A 296 -3.24 -4.26 3.51
C LEU A 296 -3.77 -3.46 2.33
N SER A 297 -3.55 -2.16 2.33
CA SER A 297 -3.94 -1.26 1.24
C SER A 297 -2.78 -0.38 0.82
N ALA A 298 -2.87 0.27 -0.34
CA ALA A 298 -1.80 1.14 -0.82
C ALA A 298 -2.31 2.33 -1.64
N ALA A 299 -1.63 3.48 -1.49
CA ALA A 299 -1.76 4.63 -2.36
C ALA A 299 -0.93 4.41 -3.64
N LEU A 300 -1.63 4.30 -4.76
CA LEU A 300 -1.05 3.84 -6.02
C LEU A 300 -0.95 4.95 -7.06
N ILE A 301 0.08 4.90 -7.89
CA ILE A 301 0.31 5.91 -8.91
C ILE A 301 -0.67 5.74 -10.07
N ALA A 302 -1.33 6.85 -10.39
CA ALA A 302 -2.26 7.00 -11.52
C ALA A 302 -1.92 8.29 -12.30
N PHE A 303 -0.65 8.43 -12.69
CA PHE A 303 -0.18 9.56 -13.51
C PHE A 303 -0.69 9.48 -14.94
N GLY A 304 -0.73 10.62 -15.62
CA GLY A 304 -1.22 10.73 -17.00
C GLY A 304 -2.60 10.11 -17.22
N GLY A 305 -2.84 9.68 -18.46
CA GLY A 305 -3.98 8.84 -18.82
C GLY A 305 -3.74 7.39 -18.43
N GLY A 306 -4.80 6.73 -17.97
CA GLY A 306 -4.74 5.32 -17.57
C GLY A 306 -4.58 4.38 -18.79
N PRO A 307 -4.15 3.14 -18.56
CA PRO A 307 -4.10 2.14 -19.60
C PRO A 307 -5.51 1.83 -20.11
N THR A 308 -5.64 1.57 -21.41
CA THR A 308 -6.91 1.20 -22.06
C THR A 308 -6.94 -0.24 -22.52
N THR A 309 -5.79 -0.92 -22.50
CA THR A 309 -5.62 -2.35 -22.79
C THR A 309 -4.57 -2.95 -21.85
N GLU A 310 -4.61 -4.26 -21.64
CA GLU A 310 -3.60 -4.96 -20.84
C GLU A 310 -2.18 -4.72 -21.35
N ALA A 311 -1.98 -4.74 -22.68
CA ALA A 311 -0.67 -4.46 -23.29
C ALA A 311 -0.16 -3.02 -23.03
N SER A 312 -1.05 -2.07 -22.71
CA SER A 312 -0.67 -0.70 -22.41
C SER A 312 -0.24 -0.47 -20.96
N TRP A 313 -0.44 -1.45 -20.05
CA TRP A 313 -0.03 -1.36 -18.65
C TRP A 313 1.47 -1.06 -18.51
N SER A 314 2.31 -1.71 -19.32
CA SER A 314 3.76 -1.50 -19.28
C SER A 314 4.20 -0.08 -19.64
N SER A 315 3.32 0.69 -20.29
CA SER A 315 3.55 2.10 -20.64
C SER A 315 3.03 3.07 -19.57
N ALA A 316 2.28 2.60 -18.57
CA ALA A 316 1.86 3.41 -17.45
C ALA A 316 3.05 3.78 -16.56
N GLU A 317 3.12 5.02 -16.12
CA GLU A 317 4.26 5.52 -15.33
C GLU A 317 4.40 4.80 -13.98
N ALA A 318 3.30 4.28 -13.42
CA ALA A 318 3.34 3.37 -12.28
C ALA A 318 4.30 2.19 -12.54
N TYR A 319 4.20 1.55 -13.70
CA TYR A 319 4.96 0.37 -14.06
C TYR A 319 6.43 0.66 -14.43
N TRP A 320 6.66 1.61 -15.34
CA TRP A 320 8.00 1.80 -15.92
C TRP A 320 8.83 2.89 -15.23
N ARG A 321 8.19 3.89 -14.61
CA ARG A 321 8.87 5.09 -14.11
C ARG A 321 9.16 5.02 -12.61
N VAL A 322 8.26 4.43 -11.84
CA VAL A 322 8.40 4.27 -10.38
C VAL A 322 8.40 2.82 -9.90
N TYR A 323 8.21 1.87 -10.82
CA TYR A 323 8.29 0.43 -10.57
C TYR A 323 7.27 -0.09 -9.53
N GLN A 324 6.06 0.50 -9.53
CA GLN A 324 4.92 0.14 -8.70
C GLN A 324 3.93 -0.72 -9.50
N ASP A 325 4.21 -2.02 -9.63
CA ASP A 325 3.40 -2.96 -10.43
C ASP A 325 2.13 -3.41 -9.71
N TRP A 326 1.28 -2.45 -9.36
CA TRP A 326 0.14 -2.71 -8.49
C TRP A 326 -0.96 -3.57 -9.11
N ARG A 327 -1.06 -3.62 -10.45
CA ARG A 327 -1.97 -4.55 -11.16
C ARG A 327 -1.60 -6.00 -10.86
N ALA A 328 -0.30 -6.32 -10.84
CA ALA A 328 0.17 -7.65 -10.46
C ALA A 328 -0.09 -7.92 -8.97
N TRP A 329 0.00 -6.91 -8.09
CA TRP A 329 -0.25 -7.10 -6.66
C TRP A 329 -1.69 -7.46 -6.33
N THR A 330 -2.67 -6.88 -7.05
CA THR A 330 -4.08 -7.24 -6.93
C THR A 330 -4.40 -8.60 -7.56
N GLU A 331 -3.77 -8.95 -8.68
CA GLU A 331 -3.93 -10.27 -9.33
C GLU A 331 -3.33 -11.38 -8.48
N GLU A 332 -2.15 -11.15 -7.93
CA GLU A 332 -1.48 -12.06 -7.00
C GLU A 332 -2.22 -12.12 -5.66
N GLY A 333 -2.85 -11.04 -5.23
CA GLY A 333 -3.64 -11.00 -4.00
C GLY A 333 -2.85 -10.58 -2.76
N ILE A 334 -1.64 -10.04 -2.92
CA ILE A 334 -0.80 -9.47 -1.87
C ILE A 334 -1.19 -8.03 -1.49
N LEU A 335 -2.30 -7.53 -2.03
CA LEU A 335 -2.89 -6.23 -1.70
C LEU A 335 -4.40 -6.38 -1.55
N ASP A 336 -4.95 -6.11 -0.36
CA ASP A 336 -6.39 -6.25 -0.10
C ASP A 336 -7.21 -5.15 -0.75
N VAL A 337 -6.70 -3.91 -0.71
CA VAL A 337 -7.36 -2.75 -1.32
C VAL A 337 -6.39 -1.89 -2.13
N ALA A 338 -6.60 -1.83 -3.44
CA ALA A 338 -5.90 -0.88 -4.30
C ALA A 338 -6.57 0.50 -4.26
N ALA A 339 -5.82 1.54 -3.88
CA ALA A 339 -6.28 2.92 -3.86
C ALA A 339 -5.46 3.82 -4.80
N PRO A 340 -5.66 3.74 -6.13
CA PRO A 340 -5.00 4.63 -7.08
C PRO A 340 -5.37 6.10 -6.85
N MET A 341 -4.36 6.95 -6.85
CA MET A 341 -4.44 8.39 -6.68
C MET A 341 -4.85 9.06 -8.00
N ILE A 342 -6.12 8.93 -8.37
CA ILE A 342 -6.72 9.49 -9.59
C ILE A 342 -6.99 10.99 -9.40
N TYR A 343 -5.94 11.74 -9.08
CA TYR A 343 -6.02 13.16 -8.76
C TYR A 343 -6.12 13.98 -10.05
N LYS A 344 -7.36 14.13 -10.54
CA LYS A 344 -7.67 14.74 -11.83
C LYS A 344 -8.71 15.84 -11.64
N ALA A 345 -8.45 16.99 -12.24
CA ALA A 345 -9.33 18.15 -12.17
C ALA A 345 -10.57 17.92 -13.05
N GLU A 346 -11.74 17.91 -12.42
CA GLU A 346 -13.03 17.62 -13.03
C GLU A 346 -13.47 18.69 -14.03
N HIS A 347 -13.20 19.95 -13.69
CA HIS A 347 -13.55 21.12 -14.50
C HIS A 347 -12.72 21.25 -15.79
N SER A 348 -11.64 20.47 -15.93
CA SER A 348 -10.79 20.50 -17.11
C SER A 348 -11.24 19.43 -18.12
N SER A 349 -11.70 19.88 -19.29
CA SER A 349 -12.14 18.99 -20.37
C SER A 349 -11.01 18.10 -20.93
N THR A 350 -9.75 18.48 -20.74
CA THR A 350 -8.57 17.72 -21.19
C THR A 350 -8.05 16.75 -20.14
N ILE A 351 -8.30 17.01 -18.86
CA ILE A 351 -7.83 16.17 -17.74
C ILE A 351 -8.90 15.17 -17.30
N ARG A 352 -10.18 15.55 -17.30
CA ARG A 352 -11.31 14.68 -16.92
C ARG A 352 -11.28 13.30 -17.61
N PRO A 353 -11.00 13.16 -18.92
CA PRO A 353 -10.95 11.83 -19.55
C PRO A 353 -9.91 10.88 -18.95
N GLN A 354 -8.83 11.40 -18.36
CA GLN A 354 -7.82 10.58 -17.67
C GLN A 354 -8.38 9.95 -16.39
N TRP A 355 -9.29 10.67 -15.70
CA TRP A 355 -9.99 10.11 -14.54
C TRP A 355 -10.86 8.92 -14.96
N ASP A 356 -11.62 9.08 -16.05
CA ASP A 356 -12.50 8.03 -16.56
C ASP A 356 -11.70 6.78 -16.97
N GLN A 357 -10.56 6.96 -17.64
CA GLN A 357 -9.64 5.86 -18.01
C GLN A 357 -9.12 5.09 -16.79
N TRP A 358 -8.61 5.79 -15.78
CA TRP A 358 -8.10 5.14 -14.57
C TRP A 358 -9.21 4.49 -13.75
N SER A 359 -10.41 5.08 -13.71
CA SER A 359 -11.58 4.48 -13.06
C SER A 359 -11.99 3.16 -13.73
N GLU A 360 -12.09 3.14 -15.07
CA GLU A 360 -12.37 1.91 -15.83
C GLU A 360 -11.30 0.84 -15.59
N TRP A 361 -10.03 1.21 -15.73
CA TRP A 361 -8.90 0.31 -15.51
C TRP A 361 -8.94 -0.28 -14.09
N THR A 362 -9.08 0.56 -13.07
CA THR A 362 -9.06 0.13 -11.67
C THR A 362 -10.18 -0.87 -11.36
N LYS A 363 -11.43 -0.59 -11.78
CA LYS A 363 -12.56 -1.51 -11.57
C LYS A 363 -12.34 -2.87 -12.23
N ASN A 364 -11.72 -2.89 -13.42
CA ASN A 364 -11.49 -4.11 -14.18
C ASN A 364 -10.30 -4.96 -13.69
N HIS A 365 -9.45 -4.41 -12.81
CA HIS A 365 -8.26 -5.09 -12.30
C HIS A 365 -8.31 -5.21 -10.77
N ALA A 366 -9.52 -5.30 -10.20
CA ALA A 366 -9.71 -5.64 -8.80
C ALA A 366 -9.41 -7.12 -8.51
N TYR A 367 -9.65 -8.02 -9.49
CA TYR A 367 -9.56 -9.47 -9.34
C TYR A 367 -10.37 -9.98 -8.13
N ASN A 368 -9.79 -10.84 -7.30
CA ASN A 368 -10.37 -11.31 -6.05
C ASN A 368 -10.05 -10.37 -4.87
N ARG A 369 -9.84 -9.08 -5.13
CA ARG A 369 -9.50 -8.03 -4.17
C ARG A 369 -10.42 -6.82 -4.33
N SER A 370 -10.27 -5.84 -3.46
CA SER A 370 -11.07 -4.61 -3.47
C SER A 370 -10.33 -3.43 -4.08
N THR A 371 -11.09 -2.43 -4.49
CA THR A 371 -10.54 -1.14 -4.95
C THR A 371 -11.24 0.02 -4.26
N MET A 372 -10.53 1.12 -4.08
CA MET A 372 -11.09 2.42 -3.72
C MET A 372 -10.59 3.48 -4.69
N MET A 373 -11.48 4.34 -5.18
CA MET A 373 -11.05 5.44 -6.06
C MET A 373 -10.45 6.58 -5.23
N GLY A 374 -9.14 6.82 -5.38
CA GLY A 374 -8.44 7.93 -4.75
C GLY A 374 -8.77 9.26 -5.43
N GLN A 375 -9.63 10.06 -4.80
CA GLN A 375 -10.10 11.33 -5.31
C GLN A 375 -9.19 12.48 -4.89
N GLY A 376 -8.74 13.27 -5.86
CA GLY A 376 -7.98 14.50 -5.62
C GLY A 376 -8.90 15.65 -5.26
N ALA A 377 -9.48 15.64 -4.07
CA ALA A 377 -10.41 16.68 -3.64
C ALA A 377 -9.74 18.07 -3.66
N PHE A 378 -8.46 18.14 -3.30
CA PHE A 378 -7.62 19.35 -3.34
C PHE A 378 -7.41 19.97 -4.74
N VAL A 379 -7.78 19.30 -5.84
CA VAL A 379 -7.76 19.87 -7.21
C VAL A 379 -9.15 20.11 -7.78
N ASN A 380 -10.19 19.97 -6.96
CA ASN A 380 -11.58 20.08 -7.37
C ASN A 380 -12.35 21.04 -6.46
N ALA A 381 -13.29 21.80 -7.03
CA ALA A 381 -14.37 22.36 -6.23
C ALA A 381 -15.31 21.24 -5.78
N ILE A 382 -16.10 21.45 -4.73
CA ILE A 382 -17.08 20.47 -4.21
C ILE A 382 -17.94 19.90 -5.33
N GLU A 383 -18.45 20.75 -6.23
CA GLU A 383 -19.29 20.36 -7.37
C GLU A 383 -18.60 19.32 -8.28
N GLY A 384 -17.27 19.38 -8.42
CA GLY A 384 -16.49 18.42 -9.19
C GLY A 384 -16.26 17.11 -8.42
N THR A 385 -15.95 17.21 -7.13
CA THR A 385 -15.78 16.05 -6.24
C THR A 385 -17.03 15.17 -6.22
N LEU A 386 -18.23 15.76 -6.06
CA LEU A 386 -19.50 15.01 -6.04
C LEU A 386 -19.72 14.23 -7.34
N ARG A 387 -19.38 14.83 -8.49
CA ARG A 387 -19.49 14.16 -9.80
C ARG A 387 -18.55 12.99 -9.94
N GLN A 388 -17.30 13.12 -9.47
CA GLN A 388 -16.35 12.01 -9.46
C GLN A 388 -16.80 10.89 -8.52
N VAL A 389 -17.42 11.21 -7.38
CA VAL A 389 -18.00 10.20 -6.48
C VAL A 389 -19.14 9.43 -7.17
N ARG A 390 -20.07 10.12 -7.83
CA ARG A 390 -21.15 9.44 -8.59
C ARG A 390 -20.59 8.50 -9.66
N ARG A 391 -19.62 8.98 -10.46
CA ARG A 391 -19.00 8.15 -11.51
C ARG A 391 -18.17 6.99 -10.95
N ALA A 392 -17.61 7.11 -9.76
CA ALA A 392 -16.89 6.03 -9.11
C ALA A 392 -17.81 4.82 -8.85
N PHE A 393 -19.06 5.07 -8.46
CA PHE A 393 -20.05 4.03 -8.14
C PHE A 393 -20.87 3.51 -9.33
N THR A 394 -20.73 4.11 -10.51
CA THR A 394 -21.19 3.47 -11.76
C THR A 394 -20.33 2.24 -12.06
N PRO A 395 -20.88 1.11 -12.56
CA PRO A 395 -20.04 -0.01 -12.99
C PRO A 395 -19.13 0.40 -14.15
N SER A 396 -18.02 -0.33 -14.30
CA SER A 396 -17.21 -0.27 -15.52
C SER A 396 -18.00 -0.79 -16.73
N SER A 397 -17.44 -0.57 -17.92
CA SER A 397 -17.94 -1.17 -19.17
C SER A 397 -18.05 -2.70 -19.13
N ALA A 398 -17.28 -3.38 -18.25
CA ALA A 398 -17.34 -4.83 -18.03
C ALA A 398 -18.27 -5.23 -16.87
N GLY A 399 -18.98 -4.28 -16.26
CA GLY A 399 -19.91 -4.54 -15.14
C GLY A 399 -19.25 -4.62 -13.77
N HIS A 400 -17.97 -4.28 -13.63
CA HIS A 400 -17.25 -4.33 -12.35
C HIS A 400 -17.43 -3.05 -11.54
N PHE A 401 -17.45 -3.18 -10.21
CA PHE A 401 -17.65 -2.07 -9.28
C PHE A 401 -16.39 -1.82 -8.44
N THR A 402 -16.24 -0.60 -7.96
CA THR A 402 -15.29 -0.28 -6.88
C THR A 402 -15.94 -0.51 -5.53
N SER A 403 -15.15 -0.82 -4.50
CA SER A 403 -15.65 -0.99 -3.13
C SER A 403 -15.83 0.35 -2.42
N GLY A 404 -15.31 1.46 -2.94
CA GLY A 404 -15.51 2.77 -2.35
C GLY A 404 -14.69 3.91 -2.94
N VAL A 405 -14.63 5.01 -2.20
CA VAL A 405 -13.82 6.20 -2.52
C VAL A 405 -13.01 6.62 -1.31
N ILE A 406 -11.83 7.20 -1.58
CA ILE A 406 -10.98 7.80 -0.56
C ILE A 406 -10.51 9.19 -1.02
N PHE A 407 -10.66 10.21 -0.18
CA PHE A 407 -10.35 11.59 -0.55
C PHE A 407 -8.98 12.03 -0.01
N PHE A 408 -8.16 12.62 -0.89
CA PHE A 408 -6.95 13.34 -0.49
C PHE A 408 -7.22 14.85 -0.50
N SER A 409 -7.09 15.57 0.61
CA SER A 409 -6.99 15.05 2.00
C SER A 409 -8.03 15.72 2.89
N MET A 410 -8.17 15.24 4.13
CA MET A 410 -9.05 15.86 5.12
C MET A 410 -8.67 17.33 5.44
N ALA A 411 -7.41 17.70 5.22
CA ALA A 411 -6.92 19.08 5.44
C ALA A 411 -7.36 20.04 4.33
N THR A 412 -7.24 19.60 3.07
CA THR A 412 -7.51 20.41 1.86
C THR A 412 -8.59 19.72 1.02
N PRO A 413 -9.86 19.85 1.41
CA PRO A 413 -10.97 19.08 0.84
C PRO A 413 -11.52 19.67 -0.47
N ASP A 414 -11.09 20.88 -0.86
CA ASP A 414 -11.50 21.53 -2.10
C ASP A 414 -10.55 22.66 -2.50
N VAL A 415 -10.70 23.15 -3.74
CA VAL A 415 -9.99 24.32 -4.28
C VAL A 415 -10.96 25.27 -4.98
N ALA A 416 -10.56 26.55 -5.06
CA ALA A 416 -11.25 27.52 -5.88
C ALA A 416 -11.13 27.18 -7.37
N VAL A 417 -12.23 27.35 -8.12
CA VAL A 417 -12.27 27.13 -9.57
C VAL A 417 -12.90 28.34 -10.24
N THR A 418 -12.15 28.97 -11.14
CA THR A 418 -12.62 30.09 -11.96
C THR A 418 -13.52 29.58 -13.08
N ALA A 419 -14.65 30.27 -13.31
CA ALA A 419 -15.62 29.90 -14.35
C ALA A 419 -15.98 28.40 -14.31
N ASN A 420 -16.35 27.90 -13.13
CA ASN A 420 -16.62 26.49 -12.90
C ASN A 420 -17.84 26.04 -13.75
N PRO A 421 -17.67 25.13 -14.73
CA PRO A 421 -18.77 24.72 -15.60
C PRO A 421 -19.88 23.97 -14.85
N PHE A 422 -19.61 23.51 -13.63
CA PHE A 422 -20.52 22.71 -12.81
C PHE A 422 -21.20 23.48 -11.69
N SER A 423 -20.90 24.77 -11.52
CA SER A 423 -21.62 25.61 -10.57
C SER A 423 -23.10 25.72 -10.94
N ILE A 424 -23.92 26.20 -10.00
CA ILE A 424 -25.35 26.46 -10.26
C ILE A 424 -25.64 27.93 -9.92
N PRO A 425 -25.94 28.78 -10.91
CA PRO A 425 -25.89 28.56 -12.38
C PRO A 425 -24.48 28.22 -12.90
N PRO A 426 -24.32 27.65 -14.12
CA PRO A 426 -23.02 27.21 -14.64
C PRO A 426 -22.06 28.38 -14.97
N ASN A 427 -20.77 28.06 -15.04
CA ASN A 427 -19.65 28.97 -15.36
C ASN A 427 -19.45 30.12 -14.36
N GLN A 428 -19.90 29.95 -13.11
CA GLN A 428 -19.61 30.89 -12.04
C GLN A 428 -18.29 30.52 -11.36
N SER A 429 -17.54 31.51 -10.90
CA SER A 429 -16.36 31.24 -10.06
C SER A 429 -16.81 30.72 -8.69
N THR A 430 -16.20 29.63 -8.24
CA THR A 430 -16.48 29.01 -6.93
C THR A 430 -15.26 29.13 -6.02
N PRO A 431 -15.40 29.62 -4.77
CA PRO A 431 -14.30 29.68 -3.83
C PRO A 431 -13.99 28.29 -3.23
N ALA A 432 -12.84 28.16 -2.57
CA ALA A 432 -12.60 27.08 -1.63
C ALA A 432 -13.45 27.29 -0.36
N ARG A 433 -13.98 26.21 0.23
CA ARG A 433 -15.04 26.27 1.26
C ARG A 433 -14.71 25.46 2.51
N GLY A 434 -13.78 24.51 2.42
CA GLY A 434 -13.33 23.73 3.56
C GLY A 434 -14.20 22.50 3.87
N PHE A 435 -13.83 21.78 4.92
CA PHE A 435 -14.24 20.38 5.10
C PHE A 435 -15.73 20.22 5.37
N PHE A 436 -16.31 21.00 6.28
CA PHE A 436 -17.73 20.84 6.63
C PHE A 436 -18.67 21.24 5.49
N GLU A 437 -18.22 22.08 4.55
CA GLU A 437 -18.98 22.37 3.33
C GLU A 437 -18.92 21.19 2.35
N LEU A 438 -17.75 20.54 2.19
CA LEU A 438 -17.65 19.29 1.43
C LEU A 438 -18.55 18.21 2.06
N ALA A 439 -18.47 18.03 3.37
CA ALA A 439 -19.27 17.05 4.12
C ALA A 439 -20.78 17.29 3.92
N SER A 440 -21.22 18.54 3.99
CA SER A 440 -22.61 18.93 3.66
C SER A 440 -22.95 18.61 2.20
N GLY A 441 -22.05 18.90 1.26
CA GLY A 441 -22.26 18.57 -0.14
C GLY A 441 -22.40 17.06 -0.40
N LEU A 442 -21.60 16.24 0.28
CA LEU A 442 -21.66 14.78 0.19
C LEU A 442 -22.99 14.22 0.73
N THR A 443 -23.44 14.72 1.87
CA THR A 443 -24.60 14.18 2.63
C THR A 443 -25.93 14.80 2.25
N THR A 444 -25.94 16.04 1.73
CA THR A 444 -27.18 16.78 1.42
C THR A 444 -27.25 17.32 -0.02
N GLY A 445 -26.15 17.30 -0.77
CA GLY A 445 -26.06 17.94 -2.09
C GLY A 445 -26.07 19.49 -2.05
N ARG A 446 -25.98 20.07 -0.84
CA ARG A 446 -26.12 21.51 -0.58
C ARG A 446 -25.01 22.05 0.33
N SER A 447 -24.83 23.37 0.32
CA SER A 447 -24.04 24.06 1.33
C SER A 447 -24.58 23.83 2.74
N ARG A 448 -23.72 24.07 3.73
CA ARG A 448 -24.05 23.84 5.15
C ARG A 448 -25.26 24.64 5.64
N ASP A 449 -25.47 25.83 5.09
CA ASP A 449 -26.65 26.68 5.39
C ASP A 449 -27.91 26.28 4.59
N GLY A 450 -27.81 25.27 3.71
CA GLY A 450 -28.88 24.75 2.87
C GLY A 450 -29.25 25.62 1.66
N THR A 451 -28.62 26.79 1.50
CA THR A 451 -29.05 27.80 0.52
C THR A 451 -28.47 27.56 -0.88
N ARG A 452 -27.26 27.03 -0.98
CA ARG A 452 -26.56 26.79 -2.25
C ARG A 452 -26.69 25.33 -2.66
N LEU A 453 -27.02 25.11 -3.92
CA LEU A 453 -26.99 23.80 -4.55
C LEU A 453 -25.59 23.51 -5.10
N TYR A 454 -25.05 22.31 -4.82
CA TYR A 454 -23.85 21.80 -5.48
C TYR A 454 -24.17 20.84 -6.62
N GLU A 455 -25.36 20.24 -6.58
CA GLU A 455 -25.90 19.40 -7.64
C GLU A 455 -27.34 19.80 -7.95
N ASP A 456 -27.78 19.55 -9.18
CA ASP A 456 -29.17 19.76 -9.58
C ASP A 456 -30.04 18.63 -9.01
N PRO A 457 -30.98 18.92 -8.09
CA PRO A 457 -31.82 17.89 -7.47
C PRO A 457 -32.74 17.17 -8.47
N SER A 458 -33.01 17.74 -9.65
CA SER A 458 -33.80 17.07 -10.69
C SER A 458 -33.02 15.95 -11.37
N ALA A 459 -31.70 16.08 -11.48
CA ALA A 459 -30.82 15.05 -12.01
C ALA A 459 -30.30 14.10 -10.91
N ASN A 460 -30.11 14.64 -9.71
CA ASN A 460 -29.47 13.98 -8.58
C ASN A 460 -30.32 14.15 -7.31
N ALA A 461 -31.47 13.47 -7.27
CA ALA A 461 -32.43 13.61 -6.18
C ALA A 461 -31.91 13.10 -4.81
N VAL A 462 -30.96 12.16 -4.83
CA VAL A 462 -30.34 11.58 -3.62
C VAL A 462 -28.87 12.00 -3.56
N PRO A 463 -28.42 12.63 -2.45
CA PRO A 463 -27.02 12.94 -2.21
C PRO A 463 -26.12 11.69 -2.26
N VAL A 464 -24.85 11.86 -2.60
CA VAL A 464 -23.94 10.71 -2.79
C VAL A 464 -23.76 9.88 -1.53
N PHE A 465 -23.78 10.51 -0.35
CA PHE A 465 -23.70 9.88 0.98
C PHE A 465 -24.91 10.24 1.86
N ALA A 466 -26.12 10.20 1.27
CA ALA A 466 -27.35 10.53 1.99
C ALA A 466 -27.52 9.75 3.31
N ASP A 467 -27.29 8.44 3.25
CA ASP A 467 -27.34 7.53 4.41
C ASP A 467 -25.93 7.09 4.79
N GLU A 468 -25.71 6.70 6.05
CA GLU A 468 -24.47 6.02 6.48
C GLU A 468 -24.26 4.69 5.72
N ALA A 469 -23.00 4.23 5.65
CA ALA A 469 -22.66 2.97 5.00
C ALA A 469 -21.74 2.13 5.89
N PHE A 470 -21.95 0.82 5.86
CA PHE A 470 -21.02 -0.14 6.46
C PHE A 470 -19.77 -0.27 5.62
N VAL A 471 -18.67 -0.66 6.27
CA VAL A 471 -17.45 -1.06 5.58
C VAL A 471 -17.74 -2.32 4.74
N PRO A 472 -17.29 -2.37 3.47
CA PRO A 472 -17.45 -3.57 2.64
C PRO A 472 -16.77 -4.79 3.27
N ASP A 473 -17.49 -5.92 3.29
CA ASP A 473 -16.91 -7.20 3.63
C ASP A 473 -15.84 -7.63 2.61
N MET A 474 -14.81 -8.33 3.08
CA MET A 474 -13.78 -8.94 2.26
C MET A 474 -13.82 -10.46 2.51
N PRO A 475 -14.51 -11.24 1.67
CA PRO A 475 -14.72 -12.66 1.93
C PRO A 475 -13.43 -13.46 2.13
N TRP A 476 -12.33 -13.07 1.47
CA TRP A 476 -11.02 -13.71 1.65
C TRP A 476 -10.37 -13.44 3.01
N LYS A 477 -10.93 -12.53 3.81
CA LYS A 477 -10.56 -12.25 5.21
C LYS A 477 -11.60 -12.82 6.17
N SER A 478 -12.88 -12.50 5.97
CA SER A 478 -13.95 -12.87 6.92
C SER A 478 -14.26 -14.36 6.92
N ILE A 479 -14.25 -15.01 5.75
CA ILE A 479 -14.50 -16.45 5.58
C ILE A 479 -13.45 -17.02 4.59
N PRO A 480 -12.18 -17.08 5.00
CA PRO A 480 -11.09 -17.40 4.08
C PRO A 480 -11.23 -18.84 3.59
N ALA A 481 -11.27 -19.02 2.27
CA ALA A 481 -11.22 -20.33 1.61
C ALA A 481 -9.78 -20.82 1.38
N ALA A 482 -8.80 -19.92 1.52
CA ALA A 482 -7.40 -20.13 1.16
C ALA A 482 -6.48 -19.88 2.35
N GLY A 483 -5.34 -20.58 2.38
CA GLY A 483 -4.24 -20.34 3.31
C GLY A 483 -3.06 -19.65 2.61
N HIS A 484 -1.99 -19.45 3.35
CA HIS A 484 -0.76 -18.85 2.84
C HIS A 484 0.46 -19.61 3.34
N LEU A 485 1.59 -19.43 2.66
CA LEU A 485 2.88 -20.01 3.02
C LEU A 485 3.97 -18.95 2.92
N MET A 486 4.87 -18.93 3.90
CA MET A 486 6.07 -18.08 3.87
C MET A 486 7.25 -18.78 4.54
N GLY A 487 8.47 -18.31 4.28
CA GLY A 487 9.65 -18.79 4.98
C GLY A 487 10.93 -18.16 4.45
N PHE A 488 12.06 -18.64 4.95
CA PHE A 488 13.38 -18.25 4.49
C PHE A 488 14.12 -19.44 3.90
N VAL A 489 14.93 -19.18 2.88
CA VAL A 489 15.82 -20.17 2.28
C VAL A 489 17.26 -19.88 2.67
N ARG A 490 17.91 -20.89 3.25
CA ARG A 490 19.34 -20.95 3.50
C ARG A 490 19.93 -22.19 2.84
N ASP A 491 21.21 -22.13 2.49
CA ASP A 491 21.96 -23.30 2.04
C ASP A 491 22.46 -24.15 3.22
N GLU A 492 23.09 -25.30 2.93
CA GLU A 492 23.64 -26.21 3.94
C GLU A 492 24.66 -25.55 4.89
N ALA A 493 25.28 -24.44 4.46
CA ALA A 493 26.21 -23.66 5.27
C ALA A 493 25.51 -22.55 6.08
N GLY A 494 24.18 -22.49 6.06
CA GLY A 494 23.35 -21.48 6.72
C GLY A 494 23.32 -20.12 6.02
N ARG A 495 23.89 -20.01 4.81
CA ARG A 495 23.96 -18.75 4.06
C ARG A 495 22.65 -18.50 3.35
N VAL A 496 22.25 -17.24 3.27
CA VAL A 496 21.04 -16.81 2.56
C VAL A 496 21.14 -17.18 1.08
N VAL A 497 20.05 -17.75 0.53
CA VAL A 497 19.88 -17.91 -0.91
C VAL A 497 19.20 -16.66 -1.47
N ASP A 498 19.98 -15.75 -2.03
CA ASP A 498 19.48 -14.52 -2.67
C ASP A 498 19.09 -14.78 -4.14
N ALA A 499 17.94 -14.24 -4.54
CA ALA A 499 17.43 -14.25 -5.89
C ALA A 499 17.35 -15.65 -6.54
N GLY A 500 17.14 -16.69 -5.72
CA GLY A 500 16.92 -18.06 -6.17
C GLY A 500 15.44 -18.27 -6.53
N SER A 501 15.18 -19.00 -7.61
CA SER A 501 13.80 -19.32 -7.98
C SER A 501 13.18 -20.29 -6.97
N VAL A 502 11.92 -20.08 -6.64
CA VAL A 502 11.16 -20.91 -5.70
C VAL A 502 9.87 -21.39 -6.36
N SER A 503 9.54 -22.66 -6.19
CA SER A 503 8.25 -23.25 -6.56
C SER A 503 7.59 -23.82 -5.30
N ILE A 504 6.36 -23.43 -5.03
CA ILE A 504 5.52 -23.95 -3.94
C ILE A 504 4.39 -24.75 -4.60
N ALA A 505 4.42 -26.08 -4.49
CA ALA A 505 3.49 -26.96 -5.20
C ALA A 505 2.72 -27.86 -4.22
N ARG A 506 1.39 -27.90 -4.38
CA ARG A 506 0.49 -28.80 -3.66
C ARG A 506 0.73 -30.24 -4.13
N VAL A 507 0.79 -31.19 -3.20
CA VAL A 507 1.11 -32.60 -3.52
C VAL A 507 -0.12 -33.51 -3.59
N GLU A 508 -1.29 -33.05 -3.17
CA GLU A 508 -2.52 -33.83 -3.28
C GLU A 508 -3.05 -33.93 -4.71
N GLU A 509 -3.73 -35.04 -5.00
CA GLU A 509 -4.31 -35.38 -6.31
C GLU A 509 -5.78 -34.95 -6.47
N ASP A 510 -6.41 -34.42 -5.41
CA ASP A 510 -7.80 -33.93 -5.44
C ASP A 510 -7.92 -32.52 -6.03
N GLU A 511 -9.13 -32.18 -6.47
CA GLU A 511 -9.43 -30.85 -7.01
C GLU A 511 -9.43 -29.79 -5.91
N ALA A 512 -8.69 -28.70 -6.14
CA ALA A 512 -8.70 -27.52 -5.28
C ALA A 512 -9.86 -26.57 -5.68
N PRO A 513 -10.38 -25.76 -4.73
CA PRO A 513 -11.34 -24.71 -5.08
C PRO A 513 -10.79 -23.75 -6.13
N GLU A 514 -11.61 -23.36 -7.13
CA GLU A 514 -11.19 -22.51 -8.27
C GLU A 514 -10.59 -21.16 -7.84
N THR A 515 -10.98 -20.64 -6.67
CA THR A 515 -10.48 -19.36 -6.13
C THR A 515 -9.13 -19.46 -5.44
N THR A 516 -8.52 -20.65 -5.42
CA THR A 516 -7.27 -20.94 -4.71
C THR A 516 -6.19 -21.46 -5.66
N ARG A 517 -4.93 -21.31 -5.25
CA ARG A 517 -3.74 -21.70 -6.01
C ARG A 517 -3.18 -23.01 -5.50
N THR A 518 -2.81 -23.90 -6.42
CA THR A 518 -2.14 -25.16 -6.12
C THR A 518 -0.64 -25.11 -6.44
N ASN A 519 -0.20 -24.16 -7.26
CA ASN A 519 1.20 -23.94 -7.57
C ASN A 519 1.51 -22.45 -7.66
N ILE A 520 2.62 -22.02 -7.05
CA ILE A 520 3.13 -20.66 -7.14
C ILE A 520 4.62 -20.73 -7.46
N ALA A 521 5.04 -19.91 -8.41
CA ALA A 521 6.45 -19.65 -8.67
C ALA A 521 6.81 -18.24 -8.18
N GLY A 522 8.00 -18.11 -7.60
CA GLY A 522 8.52 -16.86 -7.09
C GLY A 522 10.04 -16.86 -7.07
N VAL A 523 10.61 -15.85 -6.42
CA VAL A 523 12.06 -15.69 -6.25
C VAL A 523 12.31 -15.23 -4.82
N THR A 524 13.39 -15.72 -4.20
CA THR A 524 13.77 -15.25 -2.86
C THR A 524 14.21 -13.78 -2.89
N ASP A 525 13.90 -13.03 -1.84
CA ASP A 525 14.46 -11.69 -1.65
C ASP A 525 15.93 -11.74 -1.20
N GLY A 526 16.53 -10.57 -0.95
CA GLY A 526 17.93 -10.47 -0.53
C GLY A 526 18.22 -10.99 0.88
N GLY A 527 17.18 -11.23 1.68
CA GLY A 527 17.24 -11.91 2.98
C GLY A 527 16.93 -13.41 2.88
N GLY A 528 16.59 -13.92 1.69
CA GLY A 528 16.20 -15.31 1.45
C GLY A 528 14.72 -15.57 1.67
N PHE A 529 13.90 -14.55 1.94
CA PHE A 529 12.47 -14.72 2.14
C PHE A 529 11.79 -15.16 0.86
N TYR A 530 10.81 -16.05 1.00
CA TYR A 530 9.87 -16.41 -0.05
C TYR A 530 8.46 -16.55 0.52
N GLY A 531 7.45 -16.53 -0.35
CA GLY A 531 6.09 -16.81 0.07
C GLY A 531 5.09 -16.88 -1.06
N GLY A 532 3.91 -17.36 -0.74
CA GLY A 532 2.79 -17.53 -1.66
C GLY A 532 1.46 -17.33 -0.94
N VAL A 533 0.50 -16.72 -1.64
CA VAL A 533 -0.82 -16.38 -1.10
C VAL A 533 -1.95 -17.09 -1.84
N ASP A 534 -3.10 -17.18 -1.17
CA ASP A 534 -4.31 -17.86 -1.61
C ASP A 534 -4.11 -19.31 -2.02
N LEU A 535 -3.28 -20.04 -1.27
CA LEU A 535 -3.03 -21.45 -1.49
C LEU A 535 -4.23 -22.28 -1.01
N ALA A 536 -4.61 -23.30 -1.77
CA ALA A 536 -5.59 -24.28 -1.35
C ALA A 536 -5.14 -24.95 -0.04
N SER A 537 -6.09 -25.48 0.75
CA SER A 537 -5.69 -26.31 1.90
C SER A 537 -5.09 -27.63 1.41
N GLY A 538 -4.00 -28.07 2.04
CA GLY A 538 -3.25 -29.26 1.62
C GLY A 538 -1.78 -29.19 2.03
N HIS A 539 -1.00 -30.15 1.57
CA HIS A 539 0.42 -30.29 1.81
C HIS A 539 1.16 -29.74 0.61
N TYR A 540 2.18 -28.94 0.91
CA TYR A 540 2.99 -28.28 -0.09
C TYR A 540 4.43 -28.73 0.03
N GLN A 541 5.04 -28.91 -1.14
CA GLN A 541 6.47 -29.14 -1.28
C GLN A 541 7.12 -27.90 -1.89
N VAL A 542 8.32 -27.58 -1.42
CA VAL A 542 9.06 -26.40 -1.90
C VAL A 542 10.29 -26.88 -2.67
N THR A 543 10.44 -26.35 -3.88
CA THR A 543 11.64 -26.54 -4.71
C THR A 543 12.33 -25.21 -4.87
N VAL A 544 13.64 -25.19 -4.63
CA VAL A 544 14.48 -24.01 -4.76
C VAL A 544 15.56 -24.25 -5.79
N THR A 545 15.80 -23.26 -6.65
CA THR A 545 16.90 -23.22 -7.61
C THR A 545 17.77 -22.00 -7.33
N PRO A 546 18.86 -22.13 -6.55
CA PRO A 546 19.79 -21.03 -6.33
C PRO A 546 20.45 -20.59 -7.64
N VAL A 547 20.80 -19.30 -7.74
CA VAL A 547 21.46 -18.76 -8.95
C VAL A 547 22.75 -19.53 -9.24
N GLY A 548 22.86 -20.07 -10.45
CA GLY A 548 24.05 -20.80 -10.91
C GLY A 548 24.23 -22.19 -10.28
N GLN A 549 23.23 -22.72 -9.59
CA GLN A 549 23.26 -24.04 -8.94
C GLN A 549 22.06 -24.90 -9.37
N PRO A 550 22.14 -26.24 -9.26
CA PRO A 550 20.99 -27.11 -9.53
C PRO A 550 19.85 -26.89 -8.53
N ALA A 551 18.63 -27.21 -8.97
CA ALA A 551 17.46 -27.19 -8.11
C ALA A 551 17.53 -28.31 -7.06
N TYR A 552 16.96 -28.04 -5.88
CA TYR A 552 16.72 -29.03 -4.85
C TYR A 552 15.30 -28.89 -4.29
N THR A 553 14.73 -30.01 -3.86
CA THR A 553 13.35 -30.09 -3.37
C THR A 553 13.36 -30.57 -1.93
N THR A 554 12.54 -29.95 -1.08
CA THR A 554 12.44 -30.34 0.33
C THR A 554 11.95 -31.77 0.46
N ALA A 555 12.59 -32.56 1.34
CA ALA A 555 12.17 -33.93 1.62
C ALA A 555 10.82 -33.99 2.37
N CYS A 556 10.54 -32.96 3.17
CA CYS A 556 9.28 -32.82 3.89
C CYS A 556 8.32 -31.92 3.12
N THR A 557 7.03 -32.16 3.34
CA THR A 557 5.95 -31.25 2.98
C THR A 557 5.51 -30.45 4.20
N THR A 558 4.79 -29.36 3.98
CA THR A 558 4.18 -28.55 5.04
C THR A 558 2.68 -28.36 4.77
N ALA A 559 1.87 -28.36 5.83
CA ALA A 559 0.43 -28.24 5.72
C ALA A 559 -0.01 -26.77 5.69
N VAL A 560 -0.70 -26.38 4.61
CA VAL A 560 -1.38 -25.09 4.47
C VAL A 560 -2.84 -25.27 4.85
N THR A 561 -3.35 -24.36 5.70
CA THR A 561 -4.75 -24.35 6.16
C THR A 561 -5.38 -22.99 5.85
N ALA A 562 -6.64 -23.01 5.43
CA ALA A 562 -7.40 -21.81 5.16
C ALA A 562 -7.39 -20.80 6.34
N GLY A 563 -7.23 -19.52 6.03
CA GLY A 563 -7.18 -18.42 7.00
C GLY A 563 -5.92 -18.34 7.85
N ARG A 564 -4.88 -19.13 7.54
CA ARG A 564 -3.60 -19.16 8.25
C ARG A 564 -2.43 -18.91 7.32
N VAL A 565 -1.38 -18.33 7.86
CA VAL A 565 -0.06 -18.26 7.22
C VAL A 565 0.81 -19.33 7.84
N THR A 566 1.34 -20.22 7.01
CA THR A 566 2.21 -21.33 7.42
C THR A 566 3.66 -20.89 7.24
N SER A 567 4.47 -21.00 8.30
CA SER A 567 5.92 -20.76 8.21
C SER A 567 6.65 -22.07 7.86
N PHE A 568 7.53 -22.03 6.86
CA PHE A 568 8.32 -23.17 6.43
C PHE A 568 9.69 -22.72 5.93
N ASP A 569 10.71 -22.82 6.77
CA ASP A 569 12.08 -22.50 6.37
C ASP A 569 12.73 -23.68 5.63
N VAL A 570 13.53 -23.36 4.63
CA VAL A 570 14.31 -24.31 3.83
C VAL A 570 15.78 -24.14 4.20
N THR A 571 16.44 -25.23 4.59
CA THR A 571 17.84 -25.25 5.07
C THR A 571 18.64 -26.38 4.47
#